data_AF-A0A969GES4-F1
#
_entry.id   AF-A0A969GES4-F1
#
_cell.length_a   1.000
_cell.length_b   1.000
_cell.length_c   1.000
_cell.angle_alpha   90.00
_cell.angle_beta   90.00
_cell.angle_gamma   90.00
#
_symmetry.space_group_name_H-M   'P 1'
#
loop_
_entity.id
_entity.type
_entity.pdbx_description
1 polymer ?
#
loop_
_entity_poly.entity_id
_entity_poly.type
_entity_poly.pdbx_seq_one_letter_code
_entity_poly.pdbx_strand_id
1 'polypeptide(L)'
;MGNWKKSERLALLDYLRKHEPARATELIASTWAEDSFQDRQYFLDTLHVNLSEVDEPFLENCLDDGRKEIREIAALLLSKIENSALVNRLFAEALTFLNVKTRLLKKPKMEVTIPETFKTEWKRDGIQEKSHQFQVGQKANWLGQIVQKIPPSKWDEYLKLSPDETLDIFLRSEWSELLLQALINATGEFKNTFWAETILTFWMNKRNKNRFQNVSIQPLFKAVSKSLFNKMCLLELKTKIKNLYG
;
A
#
# COMPACT_ATOMS: atom_id res chain seq x y z
N MET A 1 15.55 -6.72 34.24
CA MET A 1 15.92 -5.54 33.42
C MET A 1 15.14 -4.33 33.92
N GLY A 2 15.73 -3.14 33.90
CA GLY A 2 15.17 -1.94 34.55
C GLY A 2 13.75 -1.61 34.10
N ASN A 3 12.92 -1.17 35.04
CA ASN A 3 11.52 -0.81 34.81
C ASN A 3 11.47 0.57 34.10
N TRP A 4 11.77 0.60 32.80
CA TRP A 4 11.73 1.82 31.99
C TRP A 4 10.30 2.31 31.87
N LYS A 5 10.06 3.60 32.10
CA LYS A 5 8.77 4.19 31.73
C LYS A 5 8.67 4.18 30.20
N LYS A 6 7.49 3.89 29.67
CA LYS A 6 7.21 3.90 28.22
C LYS A 6 7.79 5.12 27.50
N SER A 7 7.64 6.31 28.07
CA SER A 7 8.14 7.57 27.52
C SER A 7 9.67 7.62 27.41
N GLU A 8 10.37 7.08 28.40
CA GLU A 8 11.85 7.00 28.40
C GLU A 8 12.32 6.05 27.30
N ARG A 9 11.62 4.91 27.16
CA ARG A 9 11.94 3.95 26.11
C ARG A 9 11.64 4.49 24.72
N LEU A 10 10.54 5.20 24.52
CA LEU A 10 10.25 5.87 23.24
C LEU A 10 11.32 6.89 22.88
N ALA A 11 11.75 7.74 23.83
CA ALA A 11 12.82 8.70 23.58
C ALA A 11 14.15 8.00 23.20
N LEU A 12 14.47 6.88 23.86
CA LEU A 12 15.64 6.07 23.51
C LEU A 12 15.50 5.44 22.12
N LEU A 13 14.35 4.87 21.78
CA LEU A 13 14.10 4.28 20.46
C LEU A 13 14.17 5.35 19.36
N ASP A 14 13.61 6.54 19.57
CA ASP A 14 13.70 7.66 18.61
C ASP A 14 15.15 8.08 18.35
N TYR A 15 16.00 8.05 19.38
CA TYR A 15 17.43 8.29 19.24
C TYR A 15 18.10 7.15 18.47
N LEU A 16 17.90 5.90 18.90
CA LEU A 16 18.51 4.73 18.27
C LEU A 16 18.09 4.57 16.82
N ARG A 17 16.83 4.82 16.45
CA ARG A 17 16.39 4.75 15.04
C ARG A 17 17.11 5.73 14.13
N LYS A 18 17.61 6.86 14.65
CA LYS A 18 18.39 7.83 13.87
C LYS A 18 19.87 7.47 13.74
N HIS A 19 20.43 6.78 14.74
CA HIS A 19 21.88 6.61 14.87
C HIS A 19 22.34 5.14 14.80
N GLU A 20 21.57 4.21 15.35
CA GLU A 20 21.85 2.77 15.42
C GLU A 20 20.54 1.95 15.19
N PRO A 21 19.95 1.94 13.97
CA PRO A 21 18.63 1.37 13.72
C PRO A 21 18.49 -0.10 14.14
N ALA A 22 19.52 -0.92 13.88
CA ALA A 22 19.57 -2.33 14.26
C ALA A 22 19.41 -2.52 15.78
N ARG A 23 20.08 -1.68 16.57
CA ARG A 23 20.05 -1.73 18.03
C ARG A 23 18.68 -1.36 18.60
N ALA A 24 17.96 -0.46 17.94
CA ALA A 24 16.57 -0.17 18.31
C ALA A 24 15.71 -1.44 18.15
N THR A 25 15.85 -2.15 17.03
CA THR A 25 15.09 -3.36 16.74
C THR A 25 15.43 -4.49 17.71
N GLU A 26 16.72 -4.68 18.01
CA GLU A 26 17.17 -5.60 19.06
C GLU A 26 16.56 -5.26 20.43
N LEU A 27 16.54 -3.97 20.80
CA LEU A 27 15.94 -3.52 22.06
C LEU A 27 14.43 -3.78 22.10
N ILE A 28 13.71 -3.55 20.99
CA ILE A 28 12.28 -3.86 20.89
C ILE A 28 12.06 -5.38 21.05
N ALA A 29 12.79 -6.18 20.27
CA ALA A 29 12.68 -7.63 20.28
C ALA A 29 12.97 -8.24 21.66
N SER A 30 13.98 -7.71 22.36
CA SER A 30 14.46 -8.26 23.65
C SER A 30 13.43 -8.27 24.78
N THR A 31 12.44 -7.38 24.74
CA THR A 31 11.39 -7.30 25.77
C THR A 31 10.00 -7.53 25.20
N TRP A 32 9.90 -7.86 23.91
CA TRP A 32 8.63 -7.93 23.19
C TRP A 32 7.58 -8.76 23.92
N ALA A 33 8.00 -9.90 24.49
CA ALA A 33 7.12 -10.81 25.24
C ALA A 33 6.54 -10.19 26.51
N GLU A 34 7.27 -9.30 27.17
CA GLU A 34 6.89 -8.62 28.43
C GLU A 34 6.08 -7.34 28.18
N ASP A 35 6.25 -6.73 27.01
CA ASP A 35 5.59 -5.48 26.66
C ASP A 35 4.07 -5.64 26.52
N SER A 36 3.33 -4.64 27.03
CA SER A 36 1.89 -4.56 26.84
C SER A 36 1.55 -4.40 25.36
N PHE A 37 0.35 -4.83 24.95
CA PHE A 37 -0.07 -4.70 23.55
C PHE A 37 -0.05 -3.23 23.09
N GLN A 38 -0.46 -2.29 23.96
CA GLN A 38 -0.44 -0.88 23.64
C GLN A 38 1.00 -0.41 23.39
N ASP A 39 1.94 -0.75 24.27
CA ASP A 39 3.33 -0.34 24.14
C ASP A 39 3.99 -0.92 22.89
N ARG A 40 3.71 -2.19 22.57
CA ARG A 40 4.14 -2.83 21.31
C ARG A 40 3.72 -2.03 20.07
N GLN A 41 2.51 -1.47 20.03
CA GLN A 41 2.09 -0.62 18.92
C GLN A 41 2.95 0.64 18.80
N TYR A 42 3.22 1.32 19.92
CA TYR A 42 4.06 2.52 19.94
C TYR A 42 5.51 2.20 19.56
N PHE A 43 6.05 1.06 19.99
CA PHE A 43 7.41 0.67 19.65
C PHE A 43 7.55 0.27 18.19
N LEU A 44 6.59 -0.46 17.61
CA LEU A 44 6.58 -0.74 16.17
C LEU A 44 6.52 0.54 15.33
N ASP A 45 5.73 1.54 15.75
CA ASP A 45 5.62 2.81 15.02
C ASP A 45 6.98 3.52 14.87
N THR A 46 7.88 3.37 15.85
CA THR A 46 9.24 3.95 15.77
C THR A 46 10.06 3.41 14.59
N LEU A 47 9.79 2.17 14.14
CA LEU A 47 10.53 1.54 13.04
C LEU A 47 10.32 2.24 11.70
N HIS A 48 9.31 3.10 11.55
CA HIS A 48 9.14 3.95 10.36
C HIS A 48 10.36 4.84 10.07
N VAL A 49 11.13 5.20 11.10
CA VAL A 49 12.37 5.96 10.94
C VAL A 49 13.48 5.00 10.53
N ASN A 50 14.11 5.25 9.37
CA ASN A 50 15.20 4.44 8.82
C ASN A 50 14.89 2.93 8.72
N LEU A 51 13.63 2.59 8.39
CA LEU A 51 13.20 1.22 8.13
C LEU A 51 14.08 0.54 7.07
N SER A 52 14.52 -0.68 7.33
CA SER A 52 15.41 -1.43 6.43
C SER A 52 15.22 -2.94 6.54
N GLU A 53 15.90 -3.70 5.68
CA GLU A 53 15.95 -5.17 5.69
C GLU A 53 16.40 -5.76 7.05
N VAL A 54 17.18 -5.02 7.84
CA VAL A 54 17.60 -5.46 9.19
C VAL A 54 16.40 -5.63 10.13
N ASP A 55 15.31 -4.90 9.87
CA ASP A 55 14.09 -4.95 10.68
C ASP A 55 13.19 -6.14 10.30
N GLU A 56 13.40 -6.72 9.12
CA GLU A 56 12.51 -7.73 8.53
C GLU A 56 12.35 -9.01 9.39
N PRO A 57 13.42 -9.63 9.93
CA PRO A 57 13.25 -10.85 10.73
C PRO A 57 12.38 -10.63 11.97
N PHE A 58 12.52 -9.47 12.63
CA PHE A 58 11.68 -9.12 13.77
C PHE A 58 10.23 -8.88 13.34
N LEU A 59 10.00 -8.14 12.26
CA LEU A 59 8.66 -7.86 11.76
C LEU A 59 7.93 -9.11 11.26
N GLU A 60 8.63 -10.07 10.65
CA GLU A 60 8.07 -11.37 10.28
C GLU A 60 7.59 -12.14 11.51
N ASN A 61 8.32 -12.10 12.63
CA ASN A 61 7.85 -12.67 13.89
C ASN A 61 6.60 -11.95 14.42
N CYS A 62 6.51 -10.62 14.24
CA CYS A 62 5.33 -9.85 14.63
C CYS A 62 4.07 -10.20 13.82
N LEU A 63 4.19 -10.81 12.63
CA LEU A 63 3.04 -11.33 11.88
C LEU A 63 2.37 -12.53 12.57
N ASP A 64 3.06 -13.18 13.51
CA ASP A 64 2.52 -14.29 14.29
C ASP A 64 1.91 -13.85 15.64
N ASP A 65 1.86 -12.53 15.91
CA ASP A 65 1.26 -11.99 17.13
C ASP A 65 -0.26 -12.26 17.15
N GLY A 66 -0.79 -12.60 18.33
CA GLY A 66 -2.22 -12.88 18.53
C GLY A 66 -3.11 -11.66 18.26
N ARG A 67 -2.61 -10.44 18.46
CA ARG A 67 -3.35 -9.19 18.23
C ARG A 67 -3.35 -8.81 16.76
N LYS A 68 -4.54 -8.57 16.23
CA LYS A 68 -4.73 -8.15 14.84
C LYS A 68 -3.99 -6.86 14.53
N GLU A 69 -4.06 -5.89 15.43
CA GLU A 69 -3.49 -4.56 15.29
C GLU A 69 -1.96 -4.62 15.15
N ILE A 70 -1.31 -5.55 15.86
CA ILE A 70 0.13 -5.78 15.76
C ILE A 70 0.50 -6.36 14.39
N ARG A 71 -0.22 -7.40 13.94
CA ARG A 71 -0.01 -7.99 12.61
C ARG A 71 -0.20 -6.96 11.49
N GLU A 72 -1.16 -6.05 11.64
CA GLU A 72 -1.42 -5.00 10.65
C GLU A 72 -0.29 -3.99 10.56
N ILE A 73 0.23 -3.52 11.69
CA ILE A 73 1.37 -2.60 11.73
C ILE A 73 2.61 -3.30 11.16
N ALA A 74 2.88 -4.55 11.56
CA ALA A 74 4.00 -5.33 11.06
C ALA A 74 3.91 -5.54 9.53
N ALA A 75 2.74 -5.94 9.03
CA ALA A 75 2.52 -6.12 7.59
C ALA A 75 2.67 -4.80 6.81
N LEU A 76 2.29 -3.67 7.40
CA LEU A 76 2.46 -2.34 6.80
C LEU A 76 3.93 -1.90 6.76
N LEU A 77 4.70 -2.20 7.82
CA LEU A 77 6.13 -1.94 7.84
C LEU A 77 6.85 -2.84 6.83
N LEU A 78 6.59 -4.15 6.85
CA LEU A 78 7.15 -5.09 5.87
C LEU A 78 6.82 -4.69 4.44
N SER A 79 5.63 -4.15 4.17
CA SER A 79 5.30 -3.73 2.81
C SER A 79 6.16 -2.57 2.31
N LYS A 80 6.71 -1.76 3.24
CA LYS A 80 7.61 -0.62 2.93
C LYS A 80 9.07 -1.02 2.79
N ILE A 81 9.44 -2.24 3.16
CA ILE A 81 10.77 -2.80 2.86
C ILE A 81 10.71 -3.37 1.45
N GLU A 82 11.55 -2.83 0.56
CA GLU A 82 11.64 -3.31 -0.82
C GLU A 82 12.02 -4.79 -0.83
N ASN A 83 11.32 -5.58 -1.65
CA ASN A 83 11.56 -7.02 -1.79
C ASN A 83 11.42 -7.87 -0.50
N SER A 84 10.74 -7.36 0.54
CA SER A 84 10.46 -8.18 1.73
C SER A 84 9.71 -9.46 1.37
N ALA A 85 9.90 -10.48 2.20
CA ALA A 85 9.26 -11.77 2.07
C ALA A 85 7.73 -11.62 2.01
N LEU A 86 7.14 -10.71 2.80
CA LEU A 86 5.71 -10.38 2.73
C LEU A 86 5.30 -9.82 1.37
N VAL A 87 6.03 -8.83 0.82
CA VAL A 87 5.70 -8.26 -0.49
C VAL A 87 5.84 -9.32 -1.58
N ASN A 88 6.82 -10.22 -1.48
CA ASN A 88 6.98 -11.33 -2.42
C ASN A 88 5.84 -12.34 -2.35
N ARG A 89 5.42 -12.75 -1.15
CA ARG A 89 4.28 -13.65 -0.94
C ARG A 89 2.98 -13.03 -1.45
N LEU A 90 2.68 -11.78 -1.07
CA LEU A 90 1.45 -11.10 -1.50
C LEU A 90 1.43 -10.82 -3.00
N PHE A 91 2.58 -10.51 -3.60
CA PHE A 91 2.66 -10.34 -5.05
C PHE A 91 2.42 -11.65 -5.79
N ALA A 92 3.09 -12.73 -5.38
CA ALA A 92 2.85 -14.06 -5.94
C ALA A 92 1.37 -14.49 -5.79
N GLU A 93 0.77 -14.21 -4.63
CA GLU A 93 -0.65 -14.46 -4.37
C GLU A 93 -1.55 -13.63 -5.30
N ALA A 94 -1.27 -12.34 -5.49
CA ALA A 94 -2.03 -11.47 -6.38
C ALA A 94 -2.02 -11.98 -7.83
N LEU A 95 -0.89 -12.51 -8.30
CA LEU A 95 -0.77 -13.09 -9.66
C LEU A 95 -1.62 -14.35 -9.86
N THR A 96 -2.03 -15.05 -8.78
CA THR A 96 -2.99 -16.15 -8.91
C THR A 96 -4.41 -15.68 -9.27
N PHE A 97 -4.73 -14.41 -8.94
CA PHE A 97 -6.04 -13.80 -9.19
C PHE A 97 -6.04 -12.83 -10.36
N LEU A 98 -4.88 -12.28 -10.72
CA LEU A 98 -4.73 -11.20 -11.69
C LEU A 98 -3.90 -11.69 -12.88
N ASN A 99 -4.53 -11.71 -14.06
CA ASN A 99 -3.89 -12.13 -15.30
C ASN A 99 -4.09 -11.08 -16.39
N VAL A 100 -3.05 -10.82 -17.18
CA VAL A 100 -3.17 -9.93 -18.34
C VAL A 100 -3.77 -10.71 -19.50
N LYS A 101 -4.98 -10.33 -19.92
CA LYS A 101 -5.64 -10.93 -21.07
C LYS A 101 -5.38 -10.10 -22.32
N THR A 102 -4.72 -10.70 -23.30
CA THR A 102 -4.53 -10.14 -24.65
C THR A 102 -5.48 -10.81 -25.63
N ARG A 103 -6.08 -10.03 -26.54
CA ARG A 103 -6.86 -10.55 -27.68
C ARG A 103 -6.40 -9.86 -28.95
N LEU A 104 -6.46 -10.58 -30.09
CA LEU A 104 -6.19 -10.00 -31.41
C LEU A 104 -6.96 -8.68 -31.58
N LEU A 105 -6.24 -7.63 -31.99
CA LEU A 105 -6.75 -6.27 -32.26
C LEU A 105 -7.35 -5.52 -31.05
N LYS A 106 -7.22 -6.02 -29.82
CA LYS A 106 -7.67 -5.32 -28.60
C LYS A 106 -6.51 -5.02 -27.67
N LYS A 107 -6.57 -3.86 -27.02
CA LYS A 107 -5.62 -3.51 -25.96
C LYS A 107 -5.72 -4.50 -24.78
N PRO A 108 -4.60 -4.83 -24.14
CA PRO A 108 -4.57 -5.72 -22.97
C PRO A 108 -5.46 -5.20 -21.85
N LYS A 109 -6.04 -6.11 -21.05
CA LYS A 109 -6.78 -5.77 -19.82
C LYS A 109 -6.44 -6.70 -18.69
N MET A 110 -6.58 -6.22 -17.45
CA MET A 110 -6.49 -7.08 -16.27
C MET A 110 -7.77 -7.94 -16.13
N GLU A 111 -7.63 -9.25 -16.29
CA GLU A 111 -8.65 -10.24 -15.96
C GLU A 111 -8.50 -10.64 -14.49
N VAL A 112 -9.63 -10.72 -13.79
CA VAL A 112 -9.68 -10.96 -12.35
C VAL A 112 -10.48 -12.21 -12.07
N THR A 113 -9.87 -13.16 -11.36
CA THR A 113 -10.55 -14.28 -10.72
C THR A 113 -10.66 -13.97 -9.23
N ILE A 114 -11.90 -13.81 -8.74
CA ILE A 114 -12.11 -13.48 -7.33
C ILE A 114 -11.81 -14.70 -6.45
N PRO A 115 -11.06 -14.53 -5.35
CA PRO A 115 -10.77 -15.64 -4.44
C PRO A 115 -12.02 -16.27 -3.85
N GLU A 116 -12.05 -17.59 -3.77
CA GLU A 116 -13.22 -18.31 -3.28
C GLU A 116 -13.22 -18.51 -1.77
N THR A 117 -12.04 -18.69 -1.18
CA THR A 117 -11.83 -18.99 0.23
C THR A 117 -10.80 -18.04 0.84
N PHE A 118 -10.97 -17.74 2.12
CA PHE A 118 -9.99 -16.97 2.88
C PHE A 118 -8.90 -17.90 3.42
N LYS A 119 -7.64 -17.56 3.17
CA LYS A 119 -6.48 -18.36 3.58
C LYS A 119 -5.95 -17.91 4.94
N THR A 120 -5.51 -18.84 5.79
CA THR A 120 -4.98 -18.51 7.13
C THR A 120 -3.72 -17.65 7.04
N GLU A 121 -2.90 -17.87 6.01
CA GLU A 121 -1.69 -17.12 5.70
C GLU A 121 -2.00 -15.64 5.44
N TRP A 122 -3.17 -15.34 4.89
CA TRP A 122 -3.59 -13.94 4.67
C TRP A 122 -3.86 -13.23 5.99
N LYS A 123 -4.42 -13.92 6.99
CA LYS A 123 -4.60 -13.34 8.33
C LYS A 123 -3.27 -13.02 8.99
N ARG A 124 -2.26 -13.88 8.77
CA ARG A 124 -0.87 -13.65 9.20
C ARG A 124 -0.31 -12.40 8.52
N ASP A 125 -0.44 -12.30 7.20
CA ASP A 125 0.05 -11.17 6.39
C ASP A 125 -0.83 -9.89 6.49
N GLY A 126 -1.70 -9.80 7.51
CA GLY A 126 -2.47 -8.60 7.82
C GLY A 126 -3.65 -8.31 6.89
N ILE A 127 -4.19 -9.33 6.22
CA ILE A 127 -5.46 -9.27 5.49
C ILE A 127 -6.60 -9.64 6.44
N GLN A 128 -7.68 -8.87 6.39
CA GLN A 128 -8.86 -9.07 7.20
C GLN A 128 -9.91 -9.90 6.47
N GLU A 129 -10.34 -10.99 7.11
CA GLU A 129 -11.42 -11.84 6.61
C GLU A 129 -12.76 -11.10 6.53
N LYS A 130 -13.06 -10.25 7.51
CA LYS A 130 -14.26 -9.39 7.55
C LYS A 130 -13.83 -7.92 7.53
N SER A 131 -14.16 -7.22 6.45
CA SER A 131 -13.77 -5.81 6.25
C SER A 131 -14.70 -5.12 5.27
N HIS A 132 -14.95 -3.83 5.52
CA HIS A 132 -15.73 -2.94 4.66
C HIS A 132 -14.86 -1.89 3.97
N GLN A 133 -13.55 -2.13 3.87
CA GLN A 133 -12.60 -1.18 3.28
C GLN A 133 -12.94 -0.79 1.83
N PHE A 134 -13.44 -1.75 1.05
CA PHE A 134 -13.89 -1.54 -0.32
C PHE A 134 -15.40 -1.80 -0.42
N GLN A 135 -16.10 -1.01 -1.23
CA GLN A 135 -17.54 -1.13 -1.49
C GLN A 135 -17.86 -2.30 -2.45
N VAL A 136 -17.39 -3.50 -2.10
CA VAL A 136 -17.57 -4.74 -2.88
C VAL A 136 -17.88 -5.90 -1.94
N GLY A 137 -18.27 -7.06 -2.50
CA GLY A 137 -18.46 -8.28 -1.71
C GLY A 137 -17.18 -8.73 -1.00
N GLN A 138 -17.34 -9.48 0.09
CA GLN A 138 -16.25 -9.85 1.01
C GLN A 138 -15.05 -10.52 0.32
N LYS A 139 -15.30 -11.39 -0.65
CA LYS A 139 -14.26 -12.07 -1.43
C LYS A 139 -13.40 -11.11 -2.25
N ALA A 140 -14.05 -10.17 -2.94
CA ALA A 140 -13.37 -9.14 -3.71
C ALA A 140 -12.62 -8.14 -2.81
N ASN A 141 -13.14 -7.90 -1.59
CA ASN A 141 -12.48 -7.08 -0.60
C ASN A 141 -11.10 -7.66 -0.21
N TRP A 142 -10.96 -8.98 -0.09
CA TRP A 142 -9.66 -9.62 0.17
C TRP A 142 -8.63 -9.32 -0.94
N LEU A 143 -9.04 -9.42 -2.21
CA LEU A 143 -8.18 -9.08 -3.34
C LEU A 143 -7.74 -7.61 -3.29
N GLY A 144 -8.66 -6.68 -3.00
CA GLY A 144 -8.32 -5.26 -2.83
C GLY A 144 -7.29 -5.04 -1.73
N GLN A 145 -7.41 -5.77 -0.60
CA GLN A 145 -6.46 -5.72 0.51
C GLN A 145 -5.08 -6.29 0.15
N ILE A 146 -5.00 -7.31 -0.70
CA ILE A 146 -3.74 -7.86 -1.20
C ILE A 146 -3.08 -6.84 -2.14
N VAL A 147 -3.82 -6.34 -3.13
CA VAL A 147 -3.31 -5.38 -4.12
C VAL A 147 -2.80 -4.10 -3.47
N GLN A 148 -3.48 -3.57 -2.45
CA GLN A 148 -3.05 -2.33 -1.80
C GLN A 148 -1.76 -2.46 -0.99
N LYS A 149 -1.35 -3.69 -0.63
CA LYS A 149 -0.10 -3.97 0.12
C LYS A 149 1.11 -4.17 -0.81
N ILE A 150 0.91 -4.09 -2.13
CA ILE A 150 1.98 -4.23 -3.12
C ILE A 150 2.42 -2.84 -3.59
N PRO A 151 3.72 -2.51 -3.54
CA PRO A 151 4.25 -1.28 -4.13
C PRO A 151 3.86 -1.17 -5.61
N PRO A 152 3.25 -0.06 -6.07
CA PRO A 152 2.77 0.06 -7.45
C PRO A 152 3.85 -0.17 -8.52
N SER A 153 5.10 0.21 -8.23
CA SER A 153 6.26 -0.03 -9.10
C SER A 153 6.51 -1.51 -9.40
N LYS A 154 6.09 -2.43 -8.53
CA LYS A 154 6.23 -3.87 -8.75
C LYS A 154 5.38 -4.36 -9.93
N TRP A 155 4.26 -3.68 -10.20
CA TRP A 155 3.44 -3.95 -11.38
C TRP A 155 4.13 -3.50 -12.67
N ASP A 156 4.79 -2.34 -12.64
CA ASP A 156 5.54 -1.81 -13.78
C ASP A 156 6.71 -2.73 -14.15
N GLU A 157 7.47 -3.18 -13.15
CA GLU A 157 8.57 -4.13 -13.32
C GLU A 157 8.09 -5.45 -13.91
N TYR A 158 7.02 -6.02 -13.34
CA TYR A 158 6.47 -7.30 -13.78
C TYR A 158 5.93 -7.23 -15.22
N LEU A 159 5.20 -6.17 -15.57
CA LEU A 159 4.65 -5.99 -16.91
C LEU A 159 5.66 -5.45 -17.91
N LYS A 160 6.79 -4.90 -17.44
CA LYS A 160 7.79 -4.17 -18.23
C LYS A 160 7.18 -2.99 -18.99
N LEU A 161 6.36 -2.22 -18.29
CA LEU A 161 5.60 -1.09 -18.85
C LEU A 161 5.80 0.17 -18.01
N SER A 162 5.50 1.32 -18.62
CA SER A 162 5.42 2.59 -17.86
C SER A 162 4.21 2.61 -16.92
N PRO A 163 4.20 3.44 -15.85
CA PRO A 163 3.07 3.58 -14.95
C PRO A 163 1.74 3.87 -15.68
N ASP A 164 1.76 4.70 -16.72
CA ASP A 164 0.58 5.03 -17.53
C ASP A 164 0.02 3.82 -18.29
N GLU A 165 0.89 3.01 -18.89
CA GLU A 165 0.52 1.80 -19.61
C GLU A 165 0.03 0.70 -18.66
N THR A 166 0.72 0.52 -17.53
CA THR A 166 0.29 -0.37 -16.44
C THR A 166 -1.10 0.03 -15.95
N LEU A 167 -1.32 1.30 -15.60
CA LEU A 167 -2.60 1.80 -15.13
C LEU A 167 -3.72 1.58 -16.19
N ASP A 168 -3.45 1.81 -17.48
CA ASP A 168 -4.44 1.58 -18.55
C ASP A 168 -4.92 0.11 -18.59
N ILE A 169 -4.05 -0.87 -18.31
CA ILE A 169 -4.41 -2.30 -18.23
C ILE A 169 -5.40 -2.55 -17.07
N PHE A 170 -5.12 -1.99 -15.89
CA PHE A 170 -6.01 -2.10 -14.72
C PHE A 170 -7.36 -1.42 -14.97
N LEU A 171 -7.37 -0.24 -15.59
CA LEU A 171 -8.57 0.53 -15.90
C LEU A 171 -9.47 -0.12 -16.96
N ARG A 172 -8.95 -1.05 -17.75
CA ARG A 172 -9.74 -1.85 -18.72
C ARG A 172 -10.40 -3.08 -18.09
N SER A 173 -10.09 -3.39 -16.84
CA SER A 173 -10.73 -4.48 -16.11
C SER A 173 -12.21 -4.22 -15.87
N GLU A 174 -12.98 -5.30 -15.76
CA GLU A 174 -14.35 -5.26 -15.22
C GLU A 174 -14.36 -4.89 -13.73
N TRP A 175 -13.25 -5.12 -13.02
CA TRP A 175 -13.04 -4.75 -11.61
C TRP A 175 -12.28 -3.43 -11.43
N SER A 176 -12.32 -2.56 -12.45
CA SER A 176 -11.49 -1.34 -12.49
C SER A 176 -11.66 -0.42 -11.29
N GLU A 177 -12.86 -0.27 -10.69
CA GLU A 177 -13.06 0.58 -9.52
C GLU A 177 -12.33 0.04 -8.28
N LEU A 178 -12.46 -1.26 -8.00
CA LEU A 178 -11.76 -1.94 -6.91
C LEU A 178 -10.24 -1.82 -7.08
N LEU A 179 -9.74 -2.19 -8.27
CA LEU A 179 -8.31 -2.18 -8.54
C LEU A 179 -7.73 -0.77 -8.50
N LEU A 180 -8.44 0.22 -9.06
CA LEU A 180 -8.02 1.62 -9.00
C LEU A 180 -7.97 2.12 -7.56
N GLN A 181 -8.99 1.84 -6.73
CA GLN A 181 -8.96 2.23 -5.32
C GLN A 181 -7.81 1.56 -4.57
N ALA A 182 -7.55 0.28 -4.80
CA ALA A 182 -6.44 -0.44 -4.17
C ALA A 182 -5.08 0.14 -4.60
N LEU A 183 -4.90 0.46 -5.89
CA LEU A 183 -3.70 1.13 -6.40
C LEU A 183 -3.53 2.54 -5.85
N ILE A 184 -4.61 3.30 -5.67
CA ILE A 184 -4.57 4.62 -5.01
C ILE A 184 -4.11 4.48 -3.56
N ASN A 185 -4.67 3.52 -2.82
CA ASN A 185 -4.27 3.27 -1.44
C ASN A 185 -2.79 2.91 -1.35
N ALA A 186 -2.33 1.97 -2.20
CA ALA A 186 -0.92 1.60 -2.30
C ALA A 186 -0.05 2.83 -2.63
N THR A 187 -0.42 3.59 -3.66
CA THR A 187 0.34 4.77 -4.11
C THR A 187 0.53 5.78 -2.98
N GLY A 188 -0.53 6.06 -2.22
CA GLY A 188 -0.46 6.92 -1.04
C GLY A 188 0.42 6.35 0.07
N GLU A 189 0.30 5.05 0.34
CA GLU A 189 1.02 4.39 1.42
C GLU A 189 2.53 4.27 1.16
N PHE A 190 2.91 3.95 -0.08
CA PHE A 190 4.30 3.87 -0.52
C PHE A 190 4.87 5.21 -1.00
N LYS A 191 4.08 6.29 -0.93
CA LYS A 191 4.45 7.64 -1.36
C LYS A 191 5.05 7.67 -2.78
N ASN A 192 4.52 6.83 -3.68
CA ASN A 192 5.04 6.72 -5.05
C ASN A 192 4.57 7.92 -5.88
N THR A 193 5.49 8.85 -6.13
CA THR A 193 5.19 10.14 -6.80
C THR A 193 4.83 9.97 -8.28
N PHE A 194 5.46 9.03 -8.98
CA PHE A 194 5.18 8.74 -10.38
C PHE A 194 3.75 8.20 -10.56
N TRP A 195 3.37 7.21 -9.75
CA TRP A 195 2.01 6.68 -9.75
C TRP A 195 0.96 7.71 -9.32
N ALA A 196 1.29 8.56 -8.34
CA ALA A 196 0.40 9.64 -7.93
C ALA A 196 0.15 10.62 -9.10
N GLU A 197 1.20 10.95 -9.84
CA GLU A 197 1.10 11.80 -11.03
C GLU A 197 0.27 11.15 -12.14
N THR A 198 0.54 9.88 -12.46
CA THR A 198 -0.18 9.12 -13.47
C THR A 198 -1.67 9.02 -13.13
N ILE A 199 -2.02 8.66 -11.89
CA ILE A 199 -3.43 8.54 -11.47
C ILE A 199 -4.12 9.90 -11.47
N LEU A 200 -3.49 10.96 -10.93
CA LEU A 200 -4.10 12.30 -10.90
C LEU A 200 -4.28 12.88 -12.30
N THR A 201 -3.31 12.69 -13.19
CA THR A 201 -3.41 13.12 -14.60
C THR A 201 -4.55 12.39 -15.30
N PHE A 202 -4.68 11.07 -15.10
CA PHE A 202 -5.83 10.31 -15.58
C PHE A 202 -7.15 10.85 -15.02
N TRP A 203 -7.21 11.10 -13.72
CA TRP A 203 -8.39 11.56 -13.01
C TRP A 203 -8.87 12.91 -13.53
N MET A 204 -7.95 13.87 -13.70
CA MET A 204 -8.27 15.21 -14.22
C MET A 204 -8.77 15.16 -15.66
N ASN A 205 -8.14 14.39 -16.52
CA ASN A 205 -8.52 14.29 -17.94
C ASN A 205 -9.86 13.58 -18.15
N LYS A 206 -10.29 12.73 -17.21
CA LYS A 206 -11.52 11.93 -17.33
C LYS A 206 -12.55 12.21 -16.23
N ARG A 207 -12.38 13.29 -15.45
CA ARG A 207 -13.22 13.68 -14.30
C ARG A 207 -14.73 13.75 -14.62
N ASN A 208 -15.07 13.99 -15.89
CA ASN A 208 -16.45 14.13 -16.38
C ASN A 208 -17.12 12.81 -16.85
N LYS A 209 -16.55 11.64 -16.55
CA LYS A 209 -17.20 10.35 -16.86
C LYS A 209 -17.56 9.66 -15.55
N ASN A 210 -18.87 9.49 -15.28
CA ASN A 210 -19.48 8.90 -14.07
C ASN A 210 -18.93 7.52 -13.60
N ARG A 211 -17.96 6.93 -14.32
CA ARG A 211 -17.42 5.58 -14.08
C ARG A 211 -16.63 5.42 -12.78
N PHE A 212 -16.03 6.47 -12.22
CA PHE A 212 -15.19 6.36 -11.01
C PHE A 212 -15.68 7.23 -9.85
N GLN A 213 -16.98 7.52 -9.79
CA GLN A 213 -17.57 8.41 -8.78
C GLN A 213 -17.36 7.93 -7.32
N ASN A 214 -17.20 6.61 -7.13
CA ASN A 214 -17.01 6.00 -5.80
C ASN A 214 -15.54 5.87 -5.39
N VAL A 215 -14.60 6.26 -6.25
CA VAL A 215 -13.16 6.16 -5.97
C VAL A 215 -12.70 7.43 -5.24
N SER A 216 -12.07 7.26 -4.09
CA SER A 216 -11.48 8.34 -3.28
C SER A 216 -10.01 8.53 -3.63
N ILE A 217 -9.66 9.73 -4.09
CA ILE A 217 -8.28 10.14 -4.40
C ILE A 217 -7.50 10.65 -3.17
N GLN A 218 -8.14 10.81 -2.02
CA GLN A 218 -7.50 11.35 -0.81
C GLN A 218 -6.19 10.66 -0.41
N PRO A 219 -6.04 9.32 -0.54
CA PRO A 219 -4.78 8.66 -0.20
C PRO A 219 -3.58 9.19 -0.99
N LEU A 220 -3.79 9.67 -2.22
CA LEU A 220 -2.72 10.21 -3.06
C LEU A 220 -2.04 11.43 -2.45
N PHE A 221 -2.72 12.19 -1.56
CA PHE A 221 -2.14 13.39 -0.95
C PHE A 221 -0.89 13.11 -0.13
N LYS A 222 -0.72 11.88 0.37
CA LYS A 222 0.52 11.42 1.02
C LYS A 222 1.73 11.35 0.06
N ALA A 223 1.48 11.20 -1.24
CA ALA A 223 2.46 11.02 -2.30
C ALA A 223 2.62 12.27 -3.21
N VAL A 224 1.79 13.30 -3.03
CA VAL A 224 1.85 14.50 -3.86
C VAL A 224 3.07 15.35 -3.49
N SER A 225 4.00 15.49 -4.43
CA SER A 225 5.13 16.44 -4.30
C SER A 225 4.66 17.87 -4.58
N LYS A 226 5.43 18.86 -4.11
CA LYS A 226 5.17 20.29 -4.43
C LYS A 226 5.15 20.55 -5.94
N SER A 227 6.05 19.89 -6.68
CA SER A 227 6.11 19.98 -8.14
C SER A 227 4.84 19.41 -8.78
N LEU A 228 4.40 18.24 -8.32
CA LEU A 228 3.18 17.61 -8.81
C LEU A 228 1.94 18.46 -8.51
N PHE A 229 1.82 18.99 -7.29
CA PHE A 229 0.74 19.91 -6.92
C PHE A 229 0.68 21.11 -7.88
N ASN A 230 1.80 21.78 -8.12
CA ASN A 230 1.88 22.91 -9.05
C ASN A 230 1.45 22.51 -10.47
N LYS A 231 1.92 21.36 -10.96
CA LYS A 231 1.53 20.82 -12.27
C LYS A 231 0.02 20.59 -12.35
N MET A 232 -0.58 20.00 -11.32
CA MET A 232 -2.03 19.75 -11.26
C MET A 232 -2.84 21.06 -11.23
N CYS A 233 -2.41 22.07 -10.47
CA CYS A 233 -3.05 23.39 -10.47
C CYS A 233 -3.00 24.05 -11.86
N LEU A 234 -1.86 23.98 -12.55
CA LEU A 234 -1.73 24.55 -13.90
C LEU A 234 -2.64 23.84 -14.91
N LEU A 235 -2.77 22.52 -14.84
CA LEU A 235 -3.68 21.76 -15.71
C LEU A 235 -5.15 22.13 -15.47
N GLU A 236 -5.55 22.32 -14.21
CA GLU A 236 -6.92 22.72 -13.86
C GLU A 236 -7.21 24.14 -14.36
N LEU A 237 -6.27 25.07 -14.16
CA LEU A 237 -6.38 26.45 -14.65
C LEU A 237 -6.51 26.49 -16.18
N LYS A 238 -5.66 25.76 -16.91
CA LYS A 238 -5.75 25.66 -18.37
C LYS A 238 -7.09 25.09 -18.84
N THR A 239 -7.61 24.08 -18.16
CA THR A 239 -8.91 23.48 -18.48
C THR A 239 -10.04 24.48 -18.27
N LYS A 240 -10.04 25.23 -17.16
CA LYS A 240 -11.03 26.29 -16.90
C LYS A 240 -10.95 27.42 -17.93
N ILE A 241 -9.74 27.89 -18.26
CA ILE A 241 -9.54 28.91 -19.30
C ILE A 241 -10.09 28.42 -20.64
N LYS A 242 -9.79 27.18 -21.04
CA LYS A 242 -10.32 26.60 -22.28
C LYS A 242 -11.85 26.58 -22.31
N ASN A 243 -12.49 26.23 -21.20
CA ASN A 243 -13.96 26.21 -21.12
C ASN A 243 -14.61 27.61 -21.06
N LEU A 244 -13.86 28.65 -20.69
CA LEU A 244 -14.35 30.03 -20.63
C LEU A 244 -14.21 30.77 -21.97
N TYR A 245 -13.25 30.37 -22.81
CA TYR A 245 -12.88 31.11 -24.03
C TYR A 245 -12.90 30.27 -25.31
N GLY A 246 -13.36 29.03 -25.27
CA GLY A 246 -13.46 28.12 -26.42
C GLY A 246 -14.82 27.45 -26.49
#